data_AF-A0A251YCN2-F1
#
_entry.id   AF-A0A251YCN2-F1
#
_cell.length_a   1.000
_cell.length_b   1.000
_cell.length_c   1.000
_cell.angle_alpha   90.00
_cell.angle_beta   90.00
_cell.angle_gamma   90.00
#
_symmetry.space_group_name_H-M   'P 1'
#
loop_
_entity.id
_entity.type
_entity.pdbx_description
1 polymer ?
#
loop_
_entity_poly.entity_id
_entity_poly.type
_entity_poly.pdbx_seq_one_letter_code
_entity_poly.pdbx_strand_id
1 'polypeptide(L)'
;MTETSTNARRRPLRLSVDYGQKWPLNDGIGVGPPVAWDEVITPELKQRLVDWATFFRQHADEETGLFGSEERRRWFQREGFRLLKELQAQAGDRFDFTIDLWF
;
A
#
# COMPACT_ATOMS: atom_id res chain seq x y z
N MET A 1 30.10 22.98 14.59
CA MET A 1 29.00 22.66 13.67
C MET A 1 28.93 21.15 13.60
N THR A 2 28.05 20.55 14.38
CA THR A 2 27.85 19.10 14.42
C THR A 2 26.54 18.82 13.71
N GLU A 3 26.62 18.47 12.43
CA GLU A 3 25.52 17.88 11.69
C GLU A 3 25.35 16.46 12.22
N THR A 4 24.49 16.33 13.23
CA THR A 4 23.97 15.02 13.64
C THR A 4 22.91 14.64 12.62
N SER A 5 23.31 14.21 11.43
CA SER A 5 22.42 13.45 10.54
C SER A 5 22.25 12.07 11.16
N THR A 6 21.47 11.99 12.24
CA THR A 6 20.83 10.74 12.65
C THR A 6 19.98 10.31 11.47
N ASN A 7 20.50 9.35 10.72
CA ASN A 7 19.77 8.57 9.74
C ASN A 7 18.74 7.74 10.52
N ALA A 8 17.70 8.40 11.05
CA ALA A 8 16.56 7.74 11.63
C ALA A 8 15.95 6.91 10.51
N ARG A 9 16.07 5.58 10.59
CA ARG A 9 15.47 4.69 9.59
C ARG A 9 13.97 5.03 9.50
N ARG A 10 13.52 5.41 8.31
CA ARG A 10 12.10 5.69 8.07
C ARG A 10 11.30 4.43 8.34
N ARG A 11 10.07 4.59 8.86
CA ARG A 11 9.23 3.43 9.18
C ARG A 11 8.91 2.68 7.89
N PRO A 12 9.17 1.36 7.81
CA PRO A 12 8.80 0.57 6.65
C PRO A 12 7.28 0.38 6.64
N LEU A 13 6.65 0.73 5.53
CA LEU A 13 5.24 0.49 5.27
C LEU A 13 5.07 -0.38 4.03
N ARG A 14 4.23 -1.39 4.14
CA ARG A 14 3.96 -2.35 3.08
C ARG A 14 2.60 -2.09 2.48
N LEU A 15 2.58 -1.89 1.17
CA LEU A 15 1.39 -1.93 0.34
C LEU A 15 1.06 -3.40 0.04
N SER A 16 0.02 -3.91 0.68
CA SER A 16 -0.45 -5.29 0.53
C SER A 16 -1.95 -5.36 0.76
N VAL A 17 -2.57 -6.39 0.23
CA VAL A 17 -3.99 -6.67 0.44
C VAL A 17 -4.16 -8.09 0.96
N ASP A 18 -5.22 -8.25 1.73
CA ASP A 18 -5.67 -9.51 2.31
C ASP A 18 -7.21 -9.51 2.26
N TYR A 19 -7.84 -10.69 2.32
CA TYR A 19 -9.28 -10.89 2.19
C TYR A 19 -10.10 -10.10 3.23
N GLY A 20 -9.53 -9.88 4.42
CA GLY A 20 -10.13 -9.07 5.48
C GLY A 20 -9.78 -7.57 5.46
N GLN A 21 -8.83 -7.16 4.61
CA GLN A 21 -8.19 -5.84 4.73
C GLN A 21 -8.89 -4.79 3.85
N LYS A 22 -9.50 -3.77 4.48
CA LYS A 22 -10.12 -2.63 3.79
C LYS A 22 -9.13 -1.53 3.38
N TRP A 23 -8.02 -1.44 4.11
CA TRP A 23 -6.98 -0.43 3.94
C TRP A 23 -5.64 -1.09 3.62
N PRO A 24 -5.02 -0.86 2.45
CA PRO A 24 -3.95 -1.72 1.95
C PRO A 24 -2.54 -1.42 2.51
N LEU A 25 -2.43 -0.70 3.63
CA LEU A 25 -1.15 -0.53 4.33
C LEU A 25 -1.16 -1.24 5.68
N ASN A 26 0.01 -1.73 6.08
CA ASN A 26 0.21 -2.50 7.32
C ASN A 26 0.33 -1.63 8.59
N ASP A 27 0.02 -0.33 8.53
CA ASP A 27 0.22 0.59 9.66
C ASP A 27 -0.71 0.33 10.85
N GLY A 28 -1.83 -0.38 10.64
CA GLY A 28 -2.75 -0.81 11.71
C GLY A 28 -2.39 -2.12 12.41
N ILE A 29 -1.43 -2.89 11.88
CA ILE A 29 -0.97 -4.18 12.44
C ILE A 29 0.53 -4.19 12.76
N GLY A 30 1.30 -3.26 12.19
CA GLY A 30 2.74 -3.13 12.38
C GLY A 30 3.14 -2.26 13.57
N VAL A 31 4.42 -2.29 13.91
CA VAL A 31 5.01 -1.46 14.98
C VAL A 31 4.95 0.01 14.59
N GLY A 32 4.46 0.86 15.51
CA GLY A 32 4.43 2.32 15.38
C GLY A 32 3.05 2.92 15.63
N PRO A 33 2.96 4.25 15.80
CA PRO A 33 1.68 4.93 15.97
C PRO A 33 0.83 4.83 14.69
N PRO A 34 -0.50 4.93 14.79
CA PRO A 34 -1.38 5.12 13.63
C PRO A 34 -0.94 6.33 12.80
N VAL A 35 -1.10 6.26 11.48
CA VAL A 35 -0.80 7.38 10.58
C VAL A 35 -2.10 8.10 10.21
N ALA A 36 -2.14 9.42 10.39
CA ALA A 36 -3.25 10.25 9.95
C ALA A 36 -3.18 10.47 8.42
N TRP A 37 -3.56 9.45 7.64
CA TRP A 37 -3.36 9.45 6.18
C TRP A 37 -3.99 10.61 5.42
N ASP A 38 -5.08 11.19 5.95
CA ASP A 38 -5.72 12.37 5.36
C ASP A 38 -4.83 13.62 5.39
N GLU A 39 -3.77 13.63 6.20
CA GLU A 39 -2.78 14.72 6.30
C GLU A 39 -1.48 14.39 5.55
N VAL A 40 -1.35 13.18 5.03
CA VAL A 40 -0.10 12.65 4.45
C VAL A 40 -0.21 12.49 2.94
N ILE A 41 -1.37 12.04 2.45
CA ILE A 41 -1.61 11.81 1.03
C ILE A 41 -2.88 12.52 0.58
N THR A 42 -3.00 12.71 -0.73
CA THR A 42 -4.20 13.31 -1.30
C THR A 42 -5.42 12.40 -1.13
N PRO A 43 -6.64 12.98 -1.03
CA PRO A 43 -7.89 12.22 -0.98
C PRO A 43 -8.03 11.25 -2.17
N GLU A 44 -7.57 11.64 -3.35
CA GLU A 44 -7.63 10.82 -4.56
C GLU A 44 -6.75 9.57 -4.48
N LEU A 45 -5.53 9.71 -3.94
CA LEU A 45 -4.64 8.56 -3.73
C LEU A 45 -5.24 7.64 -2.65
N LYS A 46 -5.75 8.20 -1.56
CA LYS A 46 -6.40 7.43 -0.49
C LYS A 46 -7.58 6.62 -1.04
N GLN A 47 -8.44 7.23 -1.86
CA GLN A 47 -9.58 6.52 -2.45
C GLN A 47 -9.11 5.40 -3.38
N ARG A 48 -8.13 5.64 -4.25
CA ARG A 48 -7.61 4.61 -5.17
C ARG A 48 -6.94 3.45 -4.46
N LEU A 49 -6.28 3.68 -3.31
CA LEU A 49 -5.78 2.60 -2.44
C LEU A 49 -6.94 1.72 -1.92
N VAL A 50 -8.02 2.34 -1.45
CA VAL A 50 -9.22 1.62 -0.99
C VAL A 50 -9.89 0.86 -2.13
N ASP A 51 -9.98 1.45 -3.32
CA ASP A 51 -10.56 0.82 -4.51
C ASP A 51 -9.72 -0.39 -4.95
N TRP A 52 -8.39 -0.28 -4.91
CA TRP A 52 -7.48 -1.38 -5.22
C TRP A 52 -7.63 -2.55 -4.24
N ALA A 53 -7.72 -2.27 -2.94
CA ALA A 53 -8.04 -3.29 -1.95
C ALA A 53 -9.42 -3.92 -2.17
N THR A 54 -10.40 -3.10 -2.56
CA THR A 54 -11.76 -3.57 -2.84
C THR A 54 -11.82 -4.47 -4.07
N PHE A 55 -11.08 -4.12 -5.12
CA PHE A 55 -10.95 -4.94 -6.32
C PHE A 55 -10.38 -6.33 -5.98
N PHE A 56 -9.34 -6.39 -5.15
CA PHE A 56 -8.79 -7.67 -4.67
C PHE A 56 -9.89 -8.50 -4.01
N ARG A 57 -10.56 -7.96 -2.99
CA ARG A 57 -11.59 -8.71 -2.24
C ARG A 57 -12.78 -9.16 -3.09
N GLN A 58 -13.06 -8.47 -4.19
CA GLN A 58 -14.17 -8.79 -5.09
C GLN A 58 -13.83 -9.82 -6.17
N HIS A 59 -12.54 -10.02 -6.47
CA HIS A 59 -12.12 -10.79 -7.65
C HIS A 59 -11.06 -11.84 -7.36
N ALA A 60 -10.28 -11.71 -6.30
CA ALA A 60 -9.39 -12.75 -5.84
C ALA A 60 -10.22 -13.86 -5.19
N ASP A 61 -9.98 -15.07 -5.63
CA ASP A 61 -10.57 -16.27 -5.09
C ASP A 61 -9.71 -16.77 -3.92
N GLU A 62 -10.30 -16.88 -2.73
CA GLU A 62 -9.60 -17.23 -1.50
C GLU A 62 -9.02 -18.65 -1.52
N GLU A 63 -9.67 -19.57 -2.23
CA GLU A 63 -9.23 -20.97 -2.30
C GLU A 63 -8.09 -21.17 -3.31
N THR A 64 -8.07 -20.40 -4.39
CA THR A 64 -7.15 -20.61 -5.53
C THR A 64 -6.12 -19.51 -5.72
N GLY A 65 -6.28 -18.34 -5.09
CA GLY A 65 -5.43 -17.16 -5.31
C GLY A 65 -5.61 -16.49 -6.67
N LEU A 66 -6.55 -16.96 -7.50
CA LEU A 66 -6.76 -16.47 -8.86
C LEU A 66 -7.73 -15.29 -8.91
N PHE A 67 -7.53 -14.39 -9.88
CA PHE A 67 -8.38 -13.21 -10.10
C PHE A 67 -9.60 -13.47 -11.00
N GLY A 68 -9.90 -14.74 -11.29
CA GLY A 68 -10.88 -15.16 -12.30
C GLY A 68 -10.50 -14.83 -13.75
N SER A 69 -9.52 -13.97 -14.02
CA SER A 69 -8.90 -13.80 -15.35
C SER A 69 -7.49 -13.20 -15.29
N GLU A 70 -6.67 -13.52 -16.29
CA GLU A 70 -5.33 -12.93 -16.46
C GLU A 70 -5.36 -11.42 -16.69
N GLU A 71 -6.41 -10.90 -17.33
CA GLU A 71 -6.59 -9.47 -17.52
C GLU A 71 -6.74 -8.74 -16.18
N ARG A 72 -7.57 -9.29 -15.28
CA ARG A 72 -7.76 -8.74 -13.93
C ARG A 72 -6.50 -8.80 -13.09
N ARG A 73 -5.78 -9.93 -13.14
CA ARG A 73 -4.48 -10.08 -12.47
C ARG A 73 -3.47 -9.04 -12.94
N ARG A 74 -3.35 -8.83 -14.26
CA ARG A 74 -2.45 -7.82 -14.86
C ARG A 74 -2.85 -6.39 -14.49
N TRP A 75 -4.15 -6.10 -14.50
CA TRP A 75 -4.66 -4.79 -14.06
C TRP A 75 -4.28 -4.55 -12.60
N PHE A 76 -4.55 -5.51 -11.72
CA PHE A 76 -4.28 -5.42 -10.29
C PHE A 76 -2.80 -5.17 -9.99
N GLN A 77 -1.91 -5.94 -10.63
CA GLN A 77 -0.47 -5.77 -10.49
C GLN A 77 -0.01 -4.39 -10.97
N ARG A 78 -0.46 -3.95 -12.17
CA ARG A 78 -0.08 -2.67 -12.74
C ARG A 78 -0.56 -1.50 -11.87
N GLU A 79 -1.79 -1.57 -11.36
CA GLU A 79 -2.33 -0.54 -10.49
C GLU A 79 -1.61 -0.49 -9.14
N GLY A 80 -1.28 -1.65 -8.55
CA GLY A 80 -0.49 -1.72 -7.32
C GLY A 80 0.86 -1.00 -7.45
N PHE A 81 1.60 -1.24 -8.55
CA PHE A 81 2.85 -0.53 -8.80
C PHE A 81 2.67 0.97 -9.06
N ARG A 82 1.56 1.38 -9.70
CA ARG A 82 1.24 2.80 -9.87
C ARG A 82 1.00 3.46 -8.52
N LEU A 83 0.24 2.83 -7.63
CA LEU A 83 -0.04 3.31 -6.28
C LEU A 83 1.23 3.39 -5.43
N LEU A 84 2.12 2.39 -5.51
CA LEU A 84 3.42 2.43 -4.82
C LEU A 84 4.24 3.66 -5.21
N LYS A 85 4.34 3.94 -6.52
CA LYS A 85 5.10 5.12 -7.00
C LYS A 85 4.49 6.42 -6.48
N GLU A 86 3.17 6.51 -6.42
CA GLU A 86 2.46 7.70 -5.94
C GLU A 86 2.61 7.90 -4.43
N LEU A 87 2.57 6.82 -3.64
CA LEU A 87 2.91 6.83 -2.21
C LEU A 87 4.34 7.32 -1.97
N GLN A 88 5.30 6.81 -2.74
CA GLN A 88 6.70 7.25 -2.67
C GLN A 88 6.87 8.72 -3.05
N ALA A 89 6.09 9.21 -4.03
CA ALA A 89 6.13 10.62 -4.43
C ALA A 89 5.55 11.56 -3.36
N GLN A 90 4.47 11.17 -2.68
CA GLN A 90 3.77 12.04 -1.71
C GLN A 90 4.32 11.93 -0.29
N ALA A 91 4.86 10.76 0.10
CA ALA A 91 5.21 10.48 1.49
C ALA A 91 6.52 9.69 1.63
N GLY A 92 7.29 9.53 0.55
CA GLY A 92 8.56 8.80 0.56
C GLY A 92 9.68 9.49 1.32
N ASP A 93 9.51 10.77 1.69
CA ASP A 93 10.39 11.49 2.63
C ASP A 93 10.18 11.03 4.09
N ARG A 94 8.97 10.54 4.42
CA ARG A 94 8.58 10.12 5.79
C ARG A 94 8.63 8.62 6.00
N PHE A 95 8.35 7.83 4.98
CA PHE A 95 8.19 6.38 5.07
C PHE A 95 8.97 5.64 3.98
N ASP A 96 9.37 4.41 4.29
CA ASP A 96 9.97 3.50 3.30
C ASP A 96 8.89 2.54 2.79
N PHE A 97 8.37 2.78 1.58
CA PHE A 97 7.30 1.97 1.00
C PHE A 97 7.82 0.77 0.21
N THR A 98 7.21 -0.39 0.47
CA THR A 98 7.38 -1.63 -0.30
C THR A 98 6.01 -2.14 -0.76
N ILE A 99 5.98 -3.03 -1.76
CA ILE A 99 4.75 -3.69 -2.20
C ILE A 99 4.92 -5.19 -2.08
N ASP A 100 3.84 -5.86 -1.70
CA ASP A 100 3.74 -7.31 -1.61
C ASP A 100 2.46 -7.74 -2.32
N LEU A 101 2.64 -8.48 -3.42
CA LEU A 101 1.57 -8.95 -4.27
C LEU A 101 1.48 -10.46 -4.09
N TRP A 102 0.41 -10.91 -3.43
CA TRP A 102 0.10 -12.34 -3.29
C TRP A 102 -0.46 -12.87 -4.62
N PHE A 103 0.09 -14.01 -5.07
CA PHE A 103 -0.42 -14.82 -6.17
C PHE A 103 -0.28 -16.29 -5.79
#